data_AF-A0A9D8NFD2-F1
#
_entry.id   AF-A0A9D8NFD2-F1
#
_cell.length_a   1.000
_cell.length_b   1.000
_cell.length_c   1.000
_cell.angle_alpha   90.00
_cell.angle_beta   90.00
_cell.angle_gamma   90.00
#
_symmetry.space_group_name_H-M   'P 1'
#
loop_
_entity.id
_entity.type
_entity.pdbx_description
1 polymer ?
#
loop_
_entity_poly.entity_id
_entity_poly.type
_entity_poly.pdbx_seq_one_letter_code
_entity_poly.pdbx_strand_id
1 'polypeptide(L)'
;TYFIDFMCRPDIAIRNMDVTGYVSANGDISVLESQVDEELDPIDVSYFFPGADSVRVDPVLYPDRSTIELCALEHDWGEDTAKLIEMWSRVKGENANVGTIIVVVLALALLAALGIWSKTKKARRRGRKRVRR
;
A
#
# COMPACT_ATOMS: atom_id res chain seq x y z
N THR A 1 5.15 -26.27 -3.45
CA THR A 1 5.67 -25.97 -4.80
C THR A 1 4.57 -25.89 -5.84
N TYR A 2 3.58 -26.81 -5.83
CA TYR A 2 2.40 -26.79 -6.73
C TYR A 2 1.75 -25.42 -6.97
N PHE A 3 1.57 -24.59 -5.93
CA PHE A 3 0.98 -23.27 -6.09
C PHE A 3 1.89 -22.28 -6.84
N ILE A 4 3.21 -22.31 -6.58
CA ILE A 4 4.16 -21.46 -7.30
C ILE A 4 4.19 -21.87 -8.77
N ASP A 5 4.26 -23.17 -9.04
CA ASP A 5 4.23 -23.69 -10.41
C ASP A 5 2.94 -23.28 -11.14
N PHE A 6 1.79 -23.33 -10.45
CA PHE A 6 0.52 -22.82 -10.97
C PHE A 6 0.57 -21.33 -11.30
N MET A 7 1.11 -20.50 -10.40
CA MET A 7 1.23 -19.05 -10.61
C MET A 7 2.24 -18.69 -11.71
N CYS A 8 3.24 -19.53 -11.94
CA CYS A 8 4.24 -19.35 -13.01
C CYS A 8 3.77 -19.83 -14.38
N ARG A 9 2.58 -20.44 -14.50
CA ARG A 9 2.03 -20.78 -15.82
C ARG A 9 1.66 -19.51 -16.59
N PRO A 10 2.02 -19.39 -17.89
CA PRO A 10 1.70 -18.21 -18.69
C PRO A 10 0.20 -17.87 -18.71
N ASP A 11 -0.67 -18.87 -18.86
CA ASP A 11 -2.12 -18.66 -18.92
C ASP A 11 -2.71 -18.14 -17.60
N ILE A 12 -2.09 -18.46 -16.46
CA ILE A 12 -2.47 -17.94 -15.15
C ILE A 12 -1.89 -16.54 -14.93
N ALA A 13 -0.64 -16.31 -15.36
CA ALA A 13 0.00 -15.01 -15.29
C ALA A 13 -0.79 -13.94 -16.06
N ILE A 14 -1.20 -14.24 -17.30
CA ILE A 14 -1.99 -13.33 -18.15
C ILE A 14 -3.31 -12.96 -17.46
N ARG A 15 -4.06 -13.95 -16.95
CA ARG A 15 -5.32 -13.69 -16.23
C ARG A 15 -5.13 -12.83 -14.98
N ASN A 16 -4.00 -12.97 -14.29
CA ASN A 16 -3.69 -12.12 -13.14
C ASN A 16 -3.32 -10.70 -13.58
N MET A 17 -2.60 -10.53 -14.68
CA MET A 17 -2.31 -9.21 -15.25
C MET A 17 -3.61 -8.48 -15.59
N ASP A 18 -4.55 -9.15 -16.27
CA ASP A 18 -5.86 -8.59 -16.66
C ASP A 18 -6.66 -8.07 -15.45
N VAL A 19 -6.63 -8.80 -14.33
CA VAL A 19 -7.39 -8.44 -13.13
C VAL A 19 -6.69 -7.37 -12.30
N THR A 20 -5.36 -7.41 -12.22
CA THR A 20 -4.59 -6.53 -11.31
C THR A 20 -4.12 -5.24 -11.97
N GLY A 21 -3.99 -5.22 -13.30
CA GLY A 21 -3.42 -4.10 -14.05
C GLY A 21 -1.90 -3.97 -13.95
N TYR A 22 -1.20 -4.94 -13.32
CA TYR A 22 0.26 -4.99 -13.26
C TYR A 22 0.82 -5.98 -14.28
N VAL A 23 2.07 -5.76 -14.70
CA VAL A 23 2.80 -6.71 -15.54
C VAL A 23 3.31 -7.90 -14.74
N SER A 24 3.47 -9.04 -15.42
CA SER A 24 4.05 -10.25 -14.86
C SER A 24 5.57 -10.30 -15.04
N ALA A 25 6.27 -10.93 -14.10
CA ALA A 25 7.67 -11.31 -14.23
C ALA A 25 7.87 -12.60 -15.07
N ASN A 26 6.82 -13.11 -15.71
CA ASN A 26 6.88 -14.26 -16.60
C ASN A 26 7.32 -13.81 -18.01
N GLY A 27 8.49 -14.28 -18.46
CA GLY A 27 9.08 -13.93 -19.76
C GLY A 27 8.67 -14.83 -20.93
N ASP A 28 7.64 -15.66 -20.80
CA ASP A 28 7.11 -16.46 -21.90
C ASP A 28 6.54 -15.56 -23.01
N ILE A 29 6.79 -15.90 -24.28
CA ILE A 29 6.38 -15.06 -25.42
C ILE A 29 4.86 -14.91 -25.51
N SER A 30 4.09 -15.91 -25.07
CA SER A 30 2.63 -15.84 -25.06
C SER A 30 2.11 -14.72 -24.13
N VAL A 31 2.88 -14.33 -23.11
CA VAL A 31 2.56 -13.18 -22.26
C VAL A 31 2.70 -11.91 -23.08
N LEU A 32 3.80 -11.72 -23.83
CA LEU A 32 3.99 -10.56 -24.69
C LEU A 32 2.91 -10.48 -25.77
N GLU A 33 2.65 -11.59 -26.46
CA GLU A 33 1.63 -11.68 -27.52
C GLU A 33 0.23 -11.29 -27.03
N SER A 34 -0.10 -11.62 -25.76
CA SER A 34 -1.39 -11.26 -25.16
C SER A 34 -1.58 -9.75 -24.93
N GLN A 35 -0.49 -8.96 -24.98
CA GLN A 35 -0.48 -7.53 -24.68
C GLN A 35 -0.33 -6.67 -25.94
N VAL A 36 -0.23 -7.28 -27.12
CA VAL A 36 -0.05 -6.54 -28.38
C VAL A 36 -1.32 -5.76 -28.72
N ASP A 37 -1.15 -4.48 -29.04
CA ASP A 37 -2.19 -3.58 -29.51
C ASP A 37 -1.75 -2.92 -30.82
N GLU A 38 -2.47 -3.19 -31.91
CA GLU A 38 -2.13 -2.70 -33.24
C GLU A 38 -2.21 -1.17 -33.37
N GLU A 39 -2.95 -0.50 -32.49
CA GLU A 39 -3.12 0.96 -32.49
C GLU A 39 -1.90 1.71 -31.94
N LEU A 40 -0.98 1.00 -31.28
CA LEU A 40 0.21 1.59 -30.66
C LEU A 40 1.41 1.64 -31.61
N ASP A 41 2.35 2.54 -31.30
CA ASP A 41 3.64 2.60 -31.98
C ASP A 41 4.57 1.49 -31.47
N PRO A 42 5.42 0.91 -32.34
CA PRO A 42 6.36 -0.12 -31.93
C PRO A 42 7.47 0.45 -31.04
N ILE A 43 7.82 -0.29 -29.99
CA ILE A 43 8.89 0.04 -29.03
C ILE A 43 9.81 -1.17 -28.79
N ASP A 44 10.99 -0.93 -28.20
CA ASP A 44 11.96 -1.98 -27.86
C ASP A 44 11.71 -2.50 -26.44
N VAL A 45 11.25 -3.74 -26.32
CA VAL A 45 11.06 -4.46 -25.04
C VAL A 45 12.02 -5.64 -24.87
N SER A 46 13.12 -5.64 -25.63
CA SER A 46 14.13 -6.71 -25.66
C SER A 46 14.87 -6.91 -24.35
N TYR A 47 14.80 -5.94 -23.43
CA TYR A 47 15.35 -6.03 -22.07
C TYR A 47 14.67 -7.12 -21.23
N PHE A 48 13.41 -7.47 -21.55
CA PHE A 48 12.65 -8.50 -20.83
C PHE A 48 12.25 -9.68 -21.74
N PHE A 49 11.92 -9.43 -23.01
CA PHE A 49 11.60 -10.47 -23.99
C PHE A 49 12.66 -10.53 -25.10
N PRO A 50 13.61 -11.47 -25.06
CA PRO A 50 14.70 -11.52 -26.03
C PRO A 50 14.21 -11.57 -27.49
N GLY A 51 14.69 -10.64 -28.32
CA GLY A 51 14.32 -10.53 -29.74
C GLY A 51 13.08 -9.67 -30.03
N ALA A 52 12.48 -9.04 -29.01
CA ALA A 52 11.34 -8.15 -29.14
C ALA A 52 11.77 -6.66 -29.20
N ASP A 53 12.52 -6.27 -30.23
CA ASP A 53 13.04 -4.90 -30.39
C ASP A 53 12.07 -3.94 -31.12
N SER A 54 10.95 -4.46 -31.62
CA SER A 54 9.93 -3.68 -32.32
C SER A 54 8.55 -4.34 -32.12
N VAL A 55 7.90 -4.02 -31.00
CA VAL A 55 6.59 -4.59 -30.64
C VAL A 55 5.64 -3.49 -30.21
N ARG A 56 4.36 -3.60 -30.58
CA ARG A 56 3.32 -2.63 -30.27
C ARG A 56 2.62 -3.03 -28.96
N VAL A 57 3.09 -2.51 -27.83
CA VAL A 57 2.54 -2.76 -26.48
C VAL A 57 2.45 -1.45 -25.72
N ASP A 58 1.62 -1.39 -24.68
CA ASP A 58 1.43 -0.18 -23.87
C ASP A 58 2.74 0.22 -23.15
N PRO A 59 3.34 1.38 -23.46
CA PRO A 59 4.59 1.84 -22.84
C PRO A 59 4.46 2.15 -21.35
N VAL A 60 3.24 2.29 -20.81
CA VAL A 60 3.00 2.43 -19.36
C VAL A 60 3.22 1.09 -18.65
N LEU A 61 2.84 -0.01 -19.29
CA LEU A 61 2.98 -1.36 -18.75
C LEU A 61 4.37 -1.95 -19.05
N TYR A 62 4.81 -1.84 -20.31
CA TYR A 62 6.13 -2.25 -20.79
C TYR A 62 6.86 -1.05 -21.37
N PRO A 63 7.62 -0.30 -20.55
CA PRO A 63 8.35 0.88 -21.01
C PRO A 63 9.39 0.51 -22.07
N ASP A 64 9.67 1.43 -23.01
CA ASP A 64 10.75 1.24 -23.97
C ASP A 64 12.10 1.03 -23.25
N ARG A 65 12.98 0.23 -23.85
CA ARG A 65 14.32 -0.06 -23.34
C ARG A 65 15.07 1.19 -22.90
N SER A 66 15.01 2.27 -23.69
CA SER A 66 15.67 3.53 -23.35
C SER A 66 15.15 4.16 -22.05
N THR A 67 13.88 3.91 -21.70
CA THR A 67 13.30 4.32 -20.41
C THR A 67 13.81 3.45 -19.27
N ILE A 68 13.84 2.12 -19.47
CA ILE A 68 14.36 1.18 -18.47
C ILE A 68 15.83 1.42 -18.15
N GLU A 69 16.64 1.78 -19.14
CA GLU A 69 18.07 2.11 -18.96
C GLU A 69 18.30 3.35 -18.07
N LEU A 70 17.30 4.21 -17.90
CA LEU A 70 17.31 5.35 -16.99
C LEU A 70 16.77 5.02 -15.58
N CYS A 71 16.12 3.88 -15.43
CA CYS A 71 15.58 3.43 -14.16
C CYS A 71 16.64 2.76 -13.28
N ALA A 72 16.40 2.77 -11.98
CA ALA A 72 17.18 1.99 -11.02
C ALA A 72 16.25 0.99 -10.33
N LEU A 73 16.74 -0.23 -10.12
CA LEU A 73 16.05 -1.18 -9.26
C LEU A 73 16.26 -0.77 -7.81
N GLU A 74 15.17 -0.66 -7.05
CA GLU A 74 15.24 -0.42 -5.62
C GLU A 74 15.85 -1.65 -4.94
N HIS A 75 17.00 -1.45 -4.30
CA HIS A 75 17.68 -2.47 -3.52
C HIS A 75 17.44 -2.25 -2.03
N ASP A 76 17.59 -3.33 -1.27
CA ASP A 76 17.57 -3.26 0.19
C ASP A 76 18.67 -2.30 0.70
N TRP A 77 18.30 -1.44 1.64
CA TRP A 77 19.18 -0.48 2.28
C TRP A 77 19.91 -1.07 3.49
N GLY A 78 19.56 -2.30 3.91
CA GLY A 78 20.23 -3.02 4.99
C GLY A 78 20.26 -2.20 6.28
N GLU A 79 21.47 -1.96 6.80
CA GLU A 79 21.70 -1.18 8.03
C GLU A 79 21.24 0.30 7.93
N ASP A 80 21.13 0.83 6.71
CA ASP A 80 20.70 2.22 6.48
C ASP A 80 19.19 2.39 6.34
N THR A 81 18.41 1.30 6.35
CA THR A 81 16.94 1.33 6.27
C THR A 81 16.31 2.24 7.33
N ALA A 82 16.85 2.24 8.55
CA ALA A 82 16.35 3.08 9.63
C ALA A 82 16.48 4.59 9.32
N LYS A 83 17.57 4.99 8.64
CA LYS A 83 17.80 6.38 8.25
C LYS A 83 16.82 6.82 7.16
N LEU A 84 16.53 5.94 6.20
CA LEU A 84 15.54 6.20 5.15
C LEU A 84 14.14 6.37 5.75
N ILE A 85 13.75 5.50 6.69
CA ILE A 85 12.47 5.59 7.40
C ILE A 85 12.38 6.88 8.23
N GLU A 86 13.45 7.27 8.93
CA GLU A 86 13.51 8.51 9.69
C GLU A 86 13.37 9.76 8.80
N MET A 87 14.08 9.79 7.67
CA MET A 87 13.94 10.87 6.70
C MET A 87 12.49 10.98 6.21
N TRP A 88 11.86 9.84 5.88
CA TRP A 88 10.50 9.82 5.36
C TRP A 88 9.45 10.15 6.42
N SER A 89 9.65 9.77 7.68
CA SER A 89 8.73 10.10 8.78
C SER A 89 8.67 11.61 9.04
N ARG A 90 9.80 12.31 8.90
CA ARG A 90 9.85 13.78 8.97
C ARG A 90 9.01 14.43 7.88
N VAL A 91 9.05 13.90 6.65
CA VAL A 91 8.24 14.40 5.52
C VAL A 91 6.75 14.13 5.73
N LYS A 92 6.40 12.93 6.21
CA LYS A 92 5.01 12.57 6.52
C LYS A 92 4.42 13.37 7.68
N GLY A 93 5.26 14.03 8.47
CA GLY A 93 4.90 14.66 9.74
C GLY A 93 4.74 13.60 10.82
N GLU A 94 5.34 13.83 11.98
CA GLU A 94 5.18 12.92 13.12
C GLU A 94 3.68 12.73 13.43
N ASN A 95 3.23 11.48 13.38
CA ASN A 95 1.85 11.11 13.59
C ASN A 95 1.48 11.40 15.05
N ALA A 96 0.59 12.38 15.23
CA ALA A 96 0.17 13.02 16.47
C ALA A 96 1.18 14.02 17.07
N ASN A 97 1.03 15.29 16.68
CA ASN A 97 1.57 16.43 17.41
C ASN A 97 1.23 16.30 18.92
N VAL A 98 2.15 16.70 19.80
CA VAL A 98 1.94 16.76 21.26
C VAL A 98 0.61 17.44 21.62
N GLY A 99 0.19 18.45 20.85
CA GLY A 99 -1.11 19.10 20.99
C GLY A 99 -2.29 18.13 20.84
N THR A 100 -2.26 17.22 19.86
CA THR A 100 -3.28 16.19 19.66
C THR A 100 -3.34 15.22 20.83
N ILE A 101 -2.17 14.80 21.36
CA ILE A 101 -2.10 13.91 22.52
C ILE A 101 -2.73 14.59 23.75
N ILE A 102 -2.41 15.86 24.00
CA ILE A 102 -2.98 16.63 25.12
C ILE A 102 -4.51 16.70 25.01
N VAL A 103 -5.05 17.02 23.83
CA VAL A 103 -6.50 17.10 23.61
C VAL A 103 -7.20 15.77 23.89
N VAL A 104 -6.62 14.66 23.41
CA VAL A 104 -7.16 13.31 23.65
C VAL A 104 -7.17 12.98 25.15
N VAL A 105 -6.07 13.24 25.85
CA VAL A 105 -5.96 12.98 27.30
C VAL A 105 -6.96 13.83 28.09
N LEU A 106 -7.11 15.12 27.76
CA LEU A 106 -8.08 16.00 28.41
C LEU A 106 -9.51 15.54 28.18
N ALA A 107 -9.86 15.13 26.95
CA ALA A 107 -11.18 14.61 26.63
C ALA A 107 -11.51 13.35 27.45
N LEU A 108 -10.56 12.41 27.56
CA LEU A 108 -10.72 11.20 28.38
C LEU A 108 -10.89 11.51 29.87
N ALA A 109 -10.09 12.44 30.41
CA ALA A 109 -10.21 12.86 31.81
C ALA A 109 -11.57 13.52 32.11
N LEU A 110 -12.07 14.34 31.19
CA LEU A 110 -13.36 15.02 31.32
C LEU A 110 -14.52 14.02 31.29
N LEU A 111 -14.48 13.03 30.39
CA LEU A 111 -15.44 11.92 30.36
C LEU A 111 -15.43 11.09 31.64
N ALA A 112 -14.24 10.78 32.18
CA ALA A 112 -14.11 10.06 33.45
C ALA A 112 -14.69 10.86 34.63
N ALA A 113 -14.40 12.16 34.71
CA ALA A 113 -14.93 13.05 35.75
C ALA A 113 -16.46 13.15 35.68
N LEU A 114 -17.03 13.32 34.48
CA LEU A 114 -18.47 13.31 34.27
C LEU A 114 -19.11 11.96 34.65
N GLY A 115 -18.45 10.85 34.32
CA GLY A 115 -18.85 9.50 34.73
C GLY A 115 -18.94 9.35 36.25
N ILE A 116 -17.89 9.74 36.98
CA ILE A 116 -17.83 9.69 38.45
C ILE A 116 -18.90 10.60 39.07
N TRP A 117 -19.02 11.85 38.59
CA TRP A 117 -20.01 12.80 39.08
C TRP A 117 -21.45 12.29 38.89
N SER A 118 -21.75 11.68 37.73
CA SER A 118 -23.07 11.13 37.47
C SER A 118 -23.41 9.97 38.43
N LYS A 119 -22.44 9.10 38.75
CA LYS A 119 -22.62 7.99 39.70
C LYS A 119 -22.80 8.47 41.13
N THR A 120 -21.96 9.41 41.60
CA THR A 120 -22.07 9.97 42.96
C THR A 120 -23.38 10.74 43.15
N LYS A 121 -23.82 11.51 42.14
CA LYS A 121 -25.12 12.19 42.13
C LYS A 121 -26.30 11.20 42.18
N LYS A 122 -26.23 10.09 41.43
CA LYS A 122 -27.25 9.01 41.47
C LYS A 122 -27.28 8.32 42.83
N ALA A 123 -26.12 8.01 43.42
CA ALA A 123 -26.01 7.41 44.75
C ALA A 123 -26.59 8.32 45.84
N ARG A 124 -26.24 9.61 45.82
CA ARG A 124 -26.74 10.61 46.77
C ARG A 124 -28.25 10.86 46.63
N ARG A 125 -28.80 10.80 45.41
CA ARG A 125 -30.25 10.87 45.15
C ARG A 125 -31.00 9.63 45.65
N ARG A 126 -30.42 8.43 45.57
CA ARG A 126 -31.01 7.19 46.11
C ARG A 126 -31.00 7.17 47.64
N GLY A 127 -29.93 7.65 48.29
CA GLY A 127 -29.87 7.80 49.75
C GLY A 127 -30.92 8.77 50.28
N ARG A 128 -31.16 9.90 49.61
CA ARG A 128 -32.17 10.90 49.99
C ARG A 128 -33.62 10.40 49.89
N LYS A 129 -33.92 9.41 49.04
CA LYS A 129 -35.25 8.78 48.94
C LYS A 129 -35.49 7.73 50.02
N ARG A 130 -34.45 7.12 50.60
CA ARG A 130 -34.56 6.09 51.64
C ARG A 130 -34.78 6.67 53.05
N VAL A 131 -34.43 7.94 53.27
CA VAL A 131 -34.63 8.68 54.53
C VAL A 131 -36.01 9.35 54.62
N ARG A 132 -36.80 9.33 53.53
CA ARG A 132 -38.13 9.97 53.43
C ARG A 132 -39.31 8.98 53.39
N ARG A 133 -39.07 7.69 53.64
CA ARG A 133 -40.09 6.67 53.93
C ARG A 133 -39.90 6.23 55.36
#